data_AF-A0A327NG95-F1
#
_entry.id   AF-A0A327NG95-F1
#
_cell.length_a   1.000
_cell.length_b   1.000
_cell.length_c   1.000
_cell.angle_alpha   90.00
_cell.angle_beta   90.00
_cell.angle_gamma   90.00
#
_symmetry.space_group_name_H-M   'P 1'
#
loop_
_entity.id
_entity.type
_entity.pdbx_description
1 polymer ?
#
loop_
_entity_poly.entity_id
_entity_poly.type
_entity_poly.pdbx_seq_one_letter_code
_entity_poly.pdbx_strand_id
1 'polypeptide(L)'
;MKTITANLPDTIDPEYALWTLAHSLYEKGEVTLEEAASIVGLTPTYFIIHLKKPFNPSANQIKKELVESAKPLNRQKFDQLVSQLDIKESWEELASQIGK
;
A
#
# COMPACT_ATOMS: atom_id res chain seq x y z
N MET A 1 30.33 -10.30 -0.10
CA MET A 1 29.36 -9.24 0.22
C MET A 1 30.08 -8.09 0.90
N LYS A 2 29.90 -6.86 0.42
CA LYS A 2 30.43 -5.66 1.07
C LYS A 2 29.28 -5.00 1.82
N THR A 3 29.42 -4.84 3.13
CA THR A 3 28.41 -4.20 3.97
C THR A 3 28.77 -2.73 4.10
N ILE A 4 27.87 -1.84 3.68
CA ILE A 4 28.01 -0.39 3.87
C ILE A 4 27.15 -0.01 5.07
N THR A 5 27.78 0.58 6.08
CA THR A 5 27.11 1.08 7.28
C THR A 5 26.98 2.59 7.16
N ALA A 6 25.76 3.12 7.09
CA ALA A 6 25.49 4.55 7.04
C ALA A 6 24.69 4.95 8.28
N ASN A 7 25.14 6.01 8.96
CA ASN A 7 24.39 6.59 10.07
C ASN A 7 23.37 7.57 9.49
N LEU A 8 22.09 7.23 9.60
CA LEU A 8 21.00 8.12 9.25
C LEU A 8 20.67 9.03 10.44
N PRO A 9 20.39 10.33 10.20
CA PRO A 9 19.81 11.18 11.21
C PRO A 9 18.47 10.62 11.70
N ASP A 10 18.15 10.75 12.99
CA ASP A 10 16.91 10.25 13.60
C ASP A 10 15.63 10.84 12.98
N THR A 11 15.76 11.95 12.23
CA THR A 11 14.65 12.60 11.54
C THR A 11 14.25 11.91 10.23
N ILE A 12 15.06 10.99 9.71
CA ILE A 12 14.82 10.31 8.44
C ILE A 12 14.20 8.94 8.71
N ASP A 13 13.06 8.68 8.08
CA ASP A 13 12.45 7.35 8.08
C ASP A 13 13.41 6.34 7.41
N PRO A 14 13.87 5.30 8.13
CA PRO A 14 14.79 4.31 7.59
C PRO A 14 14.24 3.57 6.37
N GLU A 15 12.94 3.30 6.33
CA GLU A 15 12.31 2.61 5.19
C GLU A 15 12.34 3.49 3.94
N TYR A 16 12.08 4.79 4.12
CA TYR A 16 12.14 5.76 3.03
C TYR A 16 13.56 5.88 2.48
N ALA A 17 14.57 5.98 3.35
CA ALA A 17 15.95 6.09 2.92
C ALA A 17 16.44 4.83 2.16
N LEU A 18 16.09 3.64 2.65
CA LEU A 18 16.40 2.38 1.97
C LEU A 18 15.74 2.31 0.60
N TRP A 19 14.49 2.75 0.50
CA TRP A 19 13.79 2.83 -0.79
C TRP A 19 14.50 3.79 -1.74
N THR A 20 14.82 5.00 -1.31
CA THR A 20 15.49 6.00 -2.16
C THR A 20 16.84 5.50 -2.65
N LEU A 21 17.58 4.82 -1.78
CA LEU A 21 18.86 4.22 -2.13
C LEU A 21 18.70 3.11 -3.17
N ALA A 22 17.82 2.14 -2.92
CA ALA A 22 17.57 1.03 -3.84
C ALA A 22 17.05 1.50 -5.20
N HIS A 23 16.13 2.47 -5.21
CA HIS A 23 15.62 3.09 -6.43
C HIS A 23 16.73 3.77 -7.22
N SER A 24 17.57 4.59 -6.57
CA SER A 24 18.65 5.30 -7.24
C SER A 24 19.72 4.37 -7.82
N LEU A 25 20.00 3.25 -7.16
CA LEU A 25 20.94 2.25 -7.66
C LEU A 25 20.37 1.50 -8.87
N TYR A 26 19.07 1.17 -8.81
CA TYR A 26 18.37 0.53 -9.91
C TYR A 26 18.30 1.44 -11.16
N GLU A 27 17.96 2.72 -11.00
CA GLU A 27 17.92 3.66 -12.12
C GLU A 27 19.28 3.90 -12.77
N LYS A 28 20.36 3.84 -11.98
CA LYS A 28 21.73 3.94 -12.49
C LYS A 28 22.23 2.64 -13.14
N GLY A 29 21.47 1.54 -13.04
CA GLY A 29 21.87 0.23 -13.55
C GLY A 29 22.98 -0.44 -12.73
N GLU A 30 23.23 0.04 -11.51
CA GLU A 30 24.28 -0.49 -10.62
C GLU A 30 23.86 -1.80 -9.95
N VAL A 31 22.55 -2.07 -9.87
CA VAL A 31 21.95 -3.28 -9.29
C VAL A 31 20.82 -3.80 -10.18
N THR A 32 20.60 -5.12 -10.16
CA THR A 32 19.45 -5.71 -10.85
C THR A 32 18.13 -5.41 -10.13
N LEU A 33 17.00 -5.71 -10.78
CA LEU A 33 15.70 -5.59 -10.16
C LEU A 33 15.58 -6.48 -8.90
N GLU A 34 16.11 -7.70 -8.96
CA GLU A 34 16.09 -8.62 -7.82
C GLU A 34 16.91 -8.08 -6.65
N GLU A 35 18.09 -7.54 -6.93
CA GLU A 35 18.97 -6.95 -5.93
C GLU A 35 18.35 -5.69 -5.30
N ALA A 36 17.78 -4.80 -6.12
CA ALA A 36 17.08 -3.62 -5.64
C ALA A 36 15.89 -3.96 -4.75
N ALA A 37 15.09 -4.95 -5.15
CA ALA A 37 13.96 -5.44 -4.36
C ALA A 37 14.43 -6.07 -3.04
N SER A 38 15.53 -6.81 -3.07
CA SER A 38 16.13 -7.41 -1.88
C SER A 38 16.64 -6.38 -0.88
N ILE A 39 17.15 -5.22 -1.32
CA ILE A 39 17.62 -4.15 -0.44
C ILE A 39 16.49 -3.59 0.43
N VAL A 40 15.27 -3.54 -0.11
CA VAL A 40 14.08 -3.01 0.57
C VAL A 40 13.16 -4.10 1.13
N GLY A 41 13.58 -5.36 1.08
CA GLY A 41 12.79 -6.49 1.57
C GLY A 41 11.51 -6.77 0.79
N LEU A 42 11.44 -6.36 -0.49
CA LEU A 42 10.29 -6.59 -1.37
C LEU A 42 10.57 -7.68 -2.40
N THR A 43 9.52 -8.20 -3.02
CA THR A 43 9.67 -9.02 -4.22
C THR A 43 9.89 -8.14 -5.46
N PRO A 44 10.57 -8.63 -6.51
CA PRO A 44 10.82 -7.88 -7.74
C PRO A 44 9.55 -7.26 -8.35
N THR A 45 8.45 -8.02 -8.35
CA THR A 45 7.14 -7.57 -8.82
C THR A 45 6.62 -6.38 -8.03
N TYR A 46 6.71 -6.42 -6.70
CA TYR A 46 6.26 -5.34 -5.83
C TYR A 46 7.15 -4.10 -5.95
N PHE A 47 8.45 -4.28 -6.19
CA PHE A 47 9.37 -3.19 -6.46
C PHE A 47 8.98 -2.41 -7.73
N ILE A 48 8.70 -3.10 -8.84
CA ILE A 48 8.19 -2.47 -10.08
C ILE A 48 6.87 -1.74 -9.85
N ILE A 49 5.94 -2.34 -9.10
CA ILE A 49 4.66 -1.70 -8.79
C ILE A 49 4.89 -0.40 -8.02
N HIS A 50 5.84 -0.38 -7.08
CA HIS A 50 6.20 0.82 -6.34
C HIS A 50 6.86 1.88 -7.22
N LEU A 51 7.73 1.49 -8.17
CA LEU A 51 8.34 2.42 -9.14
C LEU A 51 7.31 3.09 -10.05
N LYS A 52 6.29 2.33 -10.48
CA LYS A 52 5.25 2.81 -11.39
C LYS A 52 4.18 3.66 -10.70
N LYS A 53 4.05 3.57 -9.38
CA LYS A 53 3.16 4.46 -8.64
C LYS A 53 3.83 5.82 -8.53
N PRO A 54 3.11 6.93 -8.78
CA PRO A 54 3.63 8.23 -8.38
C PRO A 54 3.85 8.16 -6.87
N PHE A 55 5.10 8.23 -6.43
CA PHE A 55 5.46 8.26 -5.03
C PHE A 55 4.87 9.54 -4.43
N ASN A 56 3.66 9.44 -3.89
CA ASN A 56 2.99 10.54 -3.22
C ASN A 56 3.13 10.30 -1.71
N PRO A 57 4.07 10.98 -1.02
CA PRO A 57 4.25 10.83 0.42
C PRO A 57 2.98 11.18 1.22
N SER A 58 2.06 11.95 0.64
CA SER A 58 0.76 12.27 1.22
C SER A 58 -0.24 11.11 1.17
N ALA A 59 -0.01 10.08 0.35
CA ALA A 59 -0.93 8.93 0.26
C ALA A 59 -1.00 8.11 1.55
N ASN A 60 0.08 8.08 2.33
CA ASN A 60 0.08 7.44 3.65
C ASN A 60 -0.64 8.29 4.72
N GLN A 61 -0.65 9.62 4.59
CA GLN A 61 -1.48 10.49 5.43
C GLN A 61 -2.97 10.31 5.12
N ILE A 62 -3.34 10.23 3.82
CA ILE A 62 -4.71 10.02 3.38
C ILE A 62 -5.26 8.66 3.88
N LYS A 63 -4.45 7.60 3.88
CA LYS A 63 -4.88 6.29 4.43
C LYS A 63 -5.16 6.35 5.94
N LYS A 64 -4.37 7.13 6.69
CA LYS A 64 -4.56 7.30 8.13
C LYS A 64 -5.85 8.07 8.41
N GLU A 65 -6.10 9.15 7.66
CA GLU A 65 -7.35 9.92 7.74
C GLU A 65 -8.58 9.14 7.28
N LEU A 66 -8.47 8.27 6.25
CA LEU A 66 -9.59 7.44 5.80
C LEU A 66 -10.01 6.40 6.83
N VAL A 67 -9.07 5.84 7.59
CA VAL A 67 -9.39 4.88 8.68
C VAL A 67 -9.99 5.60 9.89
N GLU A 68 -9.51 6.80 10.21
CA GLU A 68 -10.06 7.61 11.32
C GLU A 68 -11.40 8.27 10.98
N SER A 69 -11.64 8.58 9.70
CA SER A 69 -12.89 9.20 9.20
C SER A 69 -13.92 8.19 8.68
N ALA A 70 -13.57 6.90 8.60
CA ALA A 70 -14.48 5.84 8.21
C ALA A 70 -15.60 5.70 9.25
N LYS A 71 -16.74 6.34 8.97
CA LYS A 71 -17.98 6.08 9.71
C LYS A 71 -18.28 4.58 9.64
N PRO A 72 -18.60 3.91 10.76
CA PRO A 72 -19.01 2.53 10.74
C PRO A 72 -20.18 2.37 9.77
N LEU A 73 -20.17 1.27 9.01
CA LEU A 73 -21.18 0.98 8.00
C LEU A 73 -22.57 1.13 8.63
N ASN A 74 -23.30 2.17 8.25
CA ASN A 74 -24.59 2.46 8.84
C ASN A 74 -25.62 1.49 8.25
N ARG A 75 -25.85 0.39 8.96
CA ARG A 75 -26.72 -0.73 8.55
C ARG A 75 -28.12 -0.24 8.12
N GLN A 76 -28.67 0.77 8.78
CA GLN A 76 -29.99 1.31 8.43
C GLN A 76 -30.03 1.97 7.05
N LYS A 77 -28.96 2.68 6.65
CA LYS A 77 -28.86 3.27 5.31
C LYS A 77 -28.68 2.20 4.24
N PHE A 78 -27.97 1.13 4.57
CA PHE A 78 -27.80 -0.01 3.68
C PHE A 78 -29.14 -0.75 3.47
N ASP A 79 -29.87 -1.04 4.55
CA ASP A 79 -31.19 -1.68 4.48
C ASP A 79 -32.20 -0.86 3.67
N GLN A 80 -32.13 0.49 3.78
CA GLN A 80 -32.91 1.38 2.92
C GLN A 80 -32.53 1.26 1.44
N LEU A 81 -31.25 1.17 1.10
CA LEU A 81 -30.80 0.97 -0.28
C LEU A 81 -31.19 -0.40 -0.83
N VAL A 82 -31.09 -1.46 -0.03
CA VAL A 82 -31.56 -2.82 -0.38
C VAL A 82 -33.05 -2.80 -0.70
N SER A 83 -33.85 -2.13 0.13
CA SER A 83 -35.29 -2.00 -0.09
C SER A 83 -35.66 -1.17 -1.33
N GLN A 84 -34.84 -0.16 -1.67
CA GLN A 84 -35.05 0.68 -2.87
C GLN A 84 -34.64 -0.01 -4.16
N LEU A 85 -33.65 -0.92 -4.09
CA LEU A 85 -33.14 -1.67 -5.23
C LEU A 85 -33.86 -3.01 -5.45
N ASP A 86 -34.91 -3.30 -4.69
CA ASP A 86 -35.69 -4.56 -4.70
C ASP A 86 -34.79 -5.82 -4.63
N ILE A 87 -33.69 -5.71 -3.88
CA ILE A 87 -32.72 -6.79 -3.72
C ILE A 87 -33.33 -7.80 -2.75
N LYS A 88 -33.71 -8.97 -3.27
CA LYS A 88 -34.33 -10.06 -2.50
C LYS A 88 -33.33 -10.93 -1.73
N GLU A 89 -32.04 -10.74 -1.98
CA GLU A 89 -30.97 -11.54 -1.38
C GLU A 89 -30.55 -10.99 -0.02
N SER A 90 -30.26 -11.90 0.90
CA SER A 90 -29.90 -11.56 2.27
C SER A 90 -28.46 -11.01 2.35
N TRP A 91 -28.18 -10.19 3.38
CA TRP A 91 -26.84 -9.63 3.62
C TRP A 91 -25.73 -10.70 3.67
N GLU A 92 -26.06 -11.90 4.16
CA GLU A 92 -25.14 -13.03 4.25
C GLU A 92 -24.76 -13.58 2.87
N GLU A 93 -25.70 -13.63 1.93
CA GLU A 93 -25.45 -14.07 0.55
C GLU A 93 -24.56 -13.07 -0.20
N LEU A 94 -24.86 -11.77 -0.10
CA LEU A 94 -24.06 -10.73 -0.74
C LEU A 94 -22.62 -10.66 -0.17
N ALA A 95 -22.48 -10.79 1.16
CA ALA A 95 -21.17 -10.81 1.80
C ALA A 95 -20.34 -12.03 1.37
N SER A 96 -20.98 -13.19 1.17
CA SER A 96 -20.31 -14.41 0.72
C SER A 96 -19.79 -14.34 -0.72
N GLN A 97 -20.37 -13.49 -1.58
CA GLN A 97 -19.91 -13.28 -2.95
C GLN A 97 -18.70 -12.34 -3.06
N ILE A 98 -18.54 -11.41 -2.12
CA ILE A 98 -17.39 -10.49 -2.09
C ILE A 98 -16.16 -11.15 -1.44
N GLY A 99 -16.37 -12.14 -0.55
CA GLY A 99 -15.32 -12.85 0.18
C GLY A 99 -14.67 -14.03 -0.57
N LYS A 100 -14.92 -14.21 -1.87
CA LYS A 100 -14.26 -15.20 -2.73
C LYS A 100 -13.26 -14.56 -3.68
#